data_AF-A0A9P7UMC3-F1
#
_entry.id   AF-A0A9P7UMC3-F1
#
_cell.length_a   1.000
_cell.length_b   1.000
_cell.length_c   1.000
_cell.angle_alpha   90.00
_cell.angle_beta   90.00
_cell.angle_gamma   90.00
#
_symmetry.space_group_name_H-M   'P 1'
#
loop_
_entity.id
_entity.type
_entity.pdbx_description
1 polymer ?
#
loop_
_entity_poly.entity_id
_entity_poly.type
_entity_poly.pdbx_seq_one_letter_code
_entity_poly.pdbx_strand_id
1 'polypeptide(L)'
;MYLSIANFLAASASVFFVFVLVNAHTPEPDTIFPFNPGFNIQKVSSQASILPSHSWEYGTASEALLELYNRSLSVFGCNPFPPGPGPESLASGGGVPGLEYASQKIVIGDPPNGLADGDGAVGDPASLGVSAVMLGLEYADAARREVEYLVEGAPRWENGAISHRVEAPELWADFVYMAPPFIAYYGVVHSDFGLLQEAVRQCGLYREVLRDRKRNVWEHIVGPTHPDPGLWSTGNAWAAAGMTRVLATVVKAPHQVVSSEDWREDTVGQVSSWIKEIVDGAMESPMDGGLLRNYLNDTDDDGHGYGEISGTSLLGAVVYRMAVLQPRVFGGKSSRYIRWADGIRKTLGGRDDEGKPHVTEAGIVTPAVNPLDWGDTVPFTSGSPEGQNFVVLLYAAWRDCVWSGQCTDSEGHTQADTDRC
;
A
#
# COMPACT_ATOMS: atom_id res chain seq x y z
N MET A 1 -66.24 32.31 34.01
CA MET A 1 -64.92 32.81 34.48
C MET A 1 -63.88 32.19 33.56
N TYR A 2 -62.94 33.00 33.07
CA TYR A 2 -62.23 32.88 31.78
C TYR A 2 -61.31 31.66 31.56
N LEU A 3 -61.14 31.33 30.27
CA LEU A 3 -60.18 30.43 29.61
C LEU A 3 -58.69 30.69 29.92
N SER A 4 -57.84 29.66 29.79
CA SER A 4 -56.60 29.65 28.95
C SER A 4 -55.95 28.24 28.97
N ILE A 5 -56.05 27.43 27.90
CA ILE A 5 -55.11 27.18 26.78
C ILE A 5 -53.89 26.28 27.12
N ALA A 6 -53.98 25.06 26.55
CA ALA A 6 -52.99 24.18 25.89
C ALA A 6 -51.51 24.11 26.33
N ASN A 7 -51.00 22.87 26.40
CA ASN A 7 -49.77 22.50 25.68
C ASN A 7 -49.69 20.97 25.41
N PHE A 8 -49.54 20.67 24.11
CA PHE A 8 -49.03 19.43 23.53
C PHE A 8 -47.49 19.48 23.57
N LEU A 9 -46.82 18.34 23.80
CA LEU A 9 -45.54 17.90 23.17
C LEU A 9 -44.80 16.86 24.04
N ALA A 10 -44.61 15.66 23.47
CA ALA A 10 -43.34 15.06 23.08
C ALA A 10 -42.92 13.86 23.96
N ALA A 11 -43.20 12.67 23.45
CA ALA A 11 -42.54 11.45 23.86
C ALA A 11 -41.09 11.48 23.33
N SER A 12 -40.13 11.55 24.23
CA SER A 12 -38.70 11.42 23.91
C SER A 12 -38.36 9.94 23.78
N ALA A 13 -37.94 9.52 22.58
CA ALA A 13 -37.27 8.24 22.37
C ALA A 13 -35.81 8.39 22.80
N SER A 14 -35.40 7.68 23.83
CA SER A 14 -34.01 7.61 24.27
C SER A 14 -33.20 6.76 23.28
N VAL A 15 -32.42 7.42 22.42
CA VAL A 15 -31.35 6.77 21.66
C VAL A 15 -30.18 6.56 22.61
N PHE A 16 -29.87 5.30 22.93
CA PHE A 16 -28.65 4.94 23.64
C PHE A 16 -27.46 5.10 22.69
N PHE A 17 -26.69 6.18 22.85
CA PHE A 17 -25.35 6.27 22.29
C PHE A 17 -24.42 5.39 23.14
N VAL A 18 -24.00 4.25 22.60
CA VAL A 18 -22.87 3.50 23.12
C VAL A 18 -21.61 4.11 22.52
N PHE A 19 -20.90 4.93 23.29
CA PHE A 19 -19.53 5.31 22.97
C PHE A 19 -18.64 4.10 23.17
N VAL A 20 -18.20 3.47 22.07
CA VAL A 20 -17.04 2.56 22.12
C VAL A 20 -15.80 3.44 22.09
N LEU A 21 -15.20 3.66 23.26
CA LEU A 21 -13.87 4.25 23.36
C LEU A 21 -12.86 3.25 22.77
N VAL A 22 -12.37 3.50 21.57
CA VAL A 22 -11.13 2.89 21.09
C VAL A 22 -10.01 3.52 21.90
N ASN A 23 -9.56 2.85 22.97
CA ASN A 23 -8.34 3.24 23.66
C ASN A 23 -7.17 3.03 22.68
N ALA A 24 -6.67 4.11 22.10
CA ALA A 24 -5.37 4.13 21.44
C ALA A 24 -4.30 3.97 22.53
N HIS A 25 -4.00 2.73 22.91
CA HIS A 25 -2.82 2.44 23.73
C HIS A 25 -1.60 2.69 22.83
N THR A 26 -0.72 3.63 23.18
CA THR A 26 0.57 3.78 22.50
C THR A 26 1.33 2.45 22.67
N PRO A 27 1.60 1.71 21.59
CA PRO A 27 2.29 0.43 21.69
C PRO A 27 3.68 0.63 22.28
N GLU A 28 4.13 -0.24 23.19
CA GLU A 28 5.49 -0.16 23.71
C GLU A 28 6.51 -0.36 22.57
N PRO A 29 7.69 0.29 22.58
CA PRO A 29 8.70 0.15 21.53
C PRO A 29 9.07 -1.29 21.16
N ASP A 30 9.06 -2.19 22.16
CA ASP A 30 9.32 -3.61 22.01
C ASP A 30 8.27 -4.34 21.17
N THR A 31 7.07 -3.77 21.02
CA THR A 31 6.00 -4.29 20.14
C THR A 31 6.10 -3.75 18.72
N ILE A 32 6.70 -2.58 18.50
CA ILE A 32 6.85 -1.99 17.16
C ILE A 32 8.03 -2.66 16.45
N PHE A 33 9.15 -2.81 17.17
CA PHE A 33 10.40 -3.37 16.66
C PHE A 33 10.84 -4.68 17.37
N PRO A 34 9.97 -5.71 17.47
CA PRO A 34 10.26 -6.92 18.25
C PRO A 34 11.37 -7.78 17.63
N PHE A 35 11.64 -7.63 16.33
CA PHE A 35 12.55 -8.51 15.60
C PHE A 35 13.66 -7.70 14.93
N ASN A 36 14.87 -8.26 14.92
CA ASN A 36 15.99 -7.65 14.20
C ASN A 36 16.01 -8.14 12.74
N PRO A 37 15.77 -7.27 11.74
CA PRO A 37 15.77 -7.70 10.35
C PRO A 37 17.18 -7.91 9.77
N GLY A 38 18.24 -7.55 10.51
CA GLY A 38 19.63 -7.52 10.04
C GLY A 38 20.17 -6.11 9.81
N PHE A 39 19.36 -5.07 10.02
CA PHE A 39 19.70 -3.66 9.87
C PHE A 39 18.91 -2.80 10.86
N ASN A 40 19.31 -1.54 11.03
CA ASN A 40 18.64 -0.61 11.96
C ASN A 40 17.36 -0.03 11.34
N ILE A 41 16.25 -0.76 11.50
CA ILE A 41 14.95 -0.36 10.97
C ILE A 41 14.44 0.96 11.55
N GLN A 42 14.78 1.31 12.79
CA GLN A 42 14.37 2.59 13.40
C GLN A 42 14.98 3.79 12.68
N LYS A 43 16.23 3.67 12.22
CA LYS A 43 16.87 4.72 11.40
C LYS A 43 16.27 4.77 10.00
N VAL A 44 15.96 3.62 9.40
CA VAL A 44 15.28 3.56 8.09
C VAL A 44 13.92 4.24 8.16
N SER A 45 13.10 3.93 9.18
CA SER A 45 11.78 4.54 9.36
C SER A 45 11.84 6.04 9.64
N SER A 46 12.91 6.52 10.28
CA SER A 46 13.16 7.95 10.44
C SER A 46 13.42 8.65 9.11
N GLN A 47 14.24 8.07 8.23
CA GLN A 47 14.49 8.62 6.88
C GLN A 47 13.23 8.54 6.00
N ALA A 48 12.43 7.50 6.16
CA ALA A 48 11.21 7.25 5.39
C ALA A 48 10.16 8.37 5.53
N SER A 49 10.13 9.09 6.66
CA SER A 49 9.25 10.26 6.84
C SER A 49 9.89 11.59 6.41
N ILE A 50 11.22 11.67 6.38
CA ILE A 50 11.96 12.92 6.08
C ILE A 50 12.12 13.14 4.57
N LEU A 51 12.45 12.08 3.84
CA LEU A 51 12.83 12.16 2.43
C LEU A 51 11.70 12.46 1.43
N PRO A 52 10.44 12.02 1.64
CA PRO A 52 9.35 12.31 0.72
C PRO A 52 9.19 13.80 0.44
N SER A 53 8.95 14.10 -0.84
CA SER A 53 8.83 15.44 -1.40
C SER A 53 7.70 15.59 -2.43
N HIS A 54 7.11 14.48 -2.89
CA HIS A 54 5.98 14.47 -3.84
C HIS A 54 4.76 13.72 -3.27
N SER A 55 3.60 13.90 -3.90
CA SER A 55 2.30 13.46 -3.40
C SER A 55 2.20 11.93 -3.20
N TRP A 56 2.62 11.14 -4.18
CA TRP A 56 2.61 9.67 -4.06
C TRP A 56 3.57 9.17 -2.96
N GLU A 57 4.70 9.85 -2.77
CA GLU A 57 5.67 9.55 -1.70
C GLU A 57 5.06 9.84 -0.32
N TYR A 58 4.26 10.91 -0.20
CA TYR A 58 3.55 11.24 1.03
C TYR A 58 2.50 10.19 1.39
N GLY A 59 1.70 9.73 0.42
CA GLY A 59 0.73 8.67 0.63
C GLY A 59 1.40 7.37 1.06
N THR A 60 2.47 6.99 0.36
CA THR A 60 3.25 5.79 0.66
C THR A 60 3.87 5.84 2.05
N ALA A 61 4.43 6.99 2.45
CA ALA A 61 4.97 7.17 3.79
C ALA A 61 3.90 7.12 4.87
N SER A 62 2.73 7.71 4.62
CA SER A 62 1.59 7.63 5.53
C SER A 62 1.18 6.18 5.80
N GLU A 63 1.12 5.37 4.74
CA GLU A 63 0.76 3.95 4.82
C GLU A 63 1.84 3.10 5.49
N ALA A 64 3.12 3.33 5.16
CA ALA A 64 4.24 2.65 5.80
C ALA A 64 4.30 2.92 7.31
N LEU A 65 4.09 4.18 7.72
CA LEU A 65 4.03 4.56 9.13
C LEU A 65 2.80 3.99 9.82
N LEU A 66 1.63 3.96 9.16
CA LEU A 66 0.42 3.36 9.72
C LEU A 66 0.60 1.85 9.97
N GLU A 67 1.16 1.11 9.02
CA GLU A 67 1.44 -0.32 9.16
C GLU A 67 2.50 -0.62 10.23
N LEU A 68 3.52 0.24 10.33
CA LEU A 68 4.58 0.08 11.31
C LEU A 68 4.08 0.34 12.74
N TYR A 69 3.45 1.49 12.97
CA TYR A 69 3.13 1.99 14.32
C TYR A 69 1.72 1.62 14.78
N ASN A 70 0.76 1.47 13.87
CA ASN A 70 -0.65 1.24 14.20
C ASN A 70 -1.27 0.16 13.31
N ARG A 71 -0.63 -1.01 13.25
CA ARG A 71 -1.02 -2.13 12.37
C ARG A 71 -2.52 -2.46 12.38
N SER A 72 -3.17 -2.31 13.54
CA SER A 72 -4.58 -2.64 13.74
C SER A 72 -5.52 -1.74 12.93
N LEU A 73 -5.06 -0.54 12.56
CA LEU A 73 -5.80 0.44 11.76
C LEU A 73 -5.57 0.25 10.25
N SER A 74 -4.47 -0.37 9.85
CA SER A 74 -4.22 -0.67 8.43
C SER A 74 -5.19 -1.74 7.91
N VAL A 75 -5.40 -1.83 6.60
CA VAL A 75 -6.17 -2.92 5.95
C VAL A 75 -5.61 -4.31 6.25
N PHE A 76 -4.36 -4.41 6.72
CA PHE A 76 -3.74 -5.66 7.17
C PHE A 76 -4.03 -6.01 8.64
N GLY A 77 -4.60 -5.09 9.42
CA GLY A 77 -5.07 -5.31 10.78
C GLY A 77 -6.25 -6.28 10.88
N CYS A 78 -6.55 -6.74 12.08
CA CYS A 78 -7.60 -7.72 12.34
C CYS A 78 -9.01 -7.27 11.98
N ASN A 79 -9.32 -6.02 12.32
CA ASN A 79 -10.63 -5.42 12.13
C ASN A 79 -10.46 -3.99 11.61
N PRO A 80 -10.05 -3.82 10.34
CA PRO A 80 -9.74 -2.50 9.77
C PRO A 80 -10.97 -1.62 9.57
N PHE A 81 -12.18 -2.19 9.64
CA PHE A 81 -13.46 -1.51 9.41
C PHE A 81 -14.41 -1.70 10.62
N PRO A 82 -14.09 -1.15 11.81
CA PRO A 82 -14.93 -1.34 12.99
C PRO A 82 -16.33 -0.69 12.81
N PRO A 83 -17.41 -1.30 13.33
CA PRO A 83 -18.75 -0.72 13.25
C PRO A 83 -18.90 0.50 14.18
N GLY A 84 -19.28 1.65 13.62
CA GLY A 84 -19.48 2.90 14.36
C GLY A 84 -19.51 4.12 13.43
N PRO A 85 -19.72 5.36 13.94
CA PRO A 85 -19.36 6.54 13.16
C PRO A 85 -17.90 6.35 12.75
N GLY A 86 -17.57 6.72 11.51
CA GLY A 86 -16.27 6.48 10.92
C GLY A 86 -15.12 7.09 11.73
N PRO A 87 -13.89 7.12 11.19
CA PRO A 87 -12.70 7.65 11.86
C PRO A 87 -12.73 9.14 12.29
N GLU A 88 -13.89 9.77 12.45
CA GLU A 88 -14.16 11.16 12.82
C GLU A 88 -13.49 11.62 14.14
N SER A 89 -12.74 10.76 14.84
CA SER A 89 -11.98 11.15 16.03
C SER A 89 -10.57 10.54 16.17
N LEU A 90 -9.98 9.92 15.15
CA LEU A 90 -8.57 9.46 15.26
C LEU A 90 -7.59 10.64 15.26
N ALA A 91 -7.94 11.75 14.60
CA ALA A 91 -7.13 12.96 14.54
C ALA A 91 -7.08 13.75 15.86
N SER A 92 -8.08 13.58 16.75
CA SER A 92 -8.22 14.39 17.97
C SER A 92 -7.57 13.79 19.22
N GLY A 93 -7.00 12.58 19.13
CA GLY A 93 -6.39 11.88 20.27
C GLY A 93 -4.86 11.93 20.37
N GLY A 94 -4.15 12.27 19.28
CA GLY A 94 -2.72 11.98 19.15
C GLY A 94 -2.41 10.48 19.14
N GLY A 95 -1.26 10.07 18.61
CA GLY A 95 -0.77 8.69 18.72
C GLY A 95 -0.98 7.79 17.50
N VAL A 96 -1.23 8.36 16.32
CA VAL A 96 -1.20 7.63 15.03
C VAL A 96 -0.23 8.33 14.07
N PRO A 97 1.09 8.03 14.12
CA PRO A 97 2.11 8.76 13.37
C PRO A 97 1.87 8.86 11.86
N GLY A 98 1.29 7.83 11.24
CA GLY A 98 0.97 7.86 9.80
C GLY A 98 -0.11 8.89 9.45
N LEU A 99 -1.12 9.07 10.30
CA LEU A 99 -2.17 10.08 10.09
C LEU A 99 -1.70 11.48 10.44
N GLU A 100 -0.90 11.63 11.50
CA GLU A 100 -0.24 12.90 11.85
C GLU A 100 0.71 13.37 10.74
N TYR A 101 1.41 12.43 10.09
CA TYR A 101 2.22 12.71 8.91
C TYR A 101 1.35 13.15 7.73
N ALA A 102 0.32 12.37 7.38
CA ALA A 102 -0.59 12.67 6.29
C ALA A 102 -1.24 14.05 6.45
N SER A 103 -1.70 14.41 7.66
CA SER A 103 -2.37 15.69 7.90
C SER A 103 -1.45 16.90 7.69
N GLN A 104 -0.13 16.74 7.84
CA GLN A 104 0.86 17.77 7.54
C GLN A 104 1.18 17.90 6.06
N LYS A 105 0.91 16.85 5.27
CA LYS A 105 1.25 16.78 3.84
C LYS A 105 0.04 17.05 2.94
N ILE A 106 -1.16 16.75 3.41
CA ILE A 106 -2.38 17.03 2.66
C ILE A 106 -2.55 18.55 2.51
N VAL A 107 -2.68 18.98 1.26
CA VAL A 107 -3.08 20.34 0.89
C VAL A 107 -4.43 20.21 0.20
N ILE A 108 -5.49 20.62 0.91
CA ILE A 108 -6.85 20.50 0.38
C ILE A 108 -7.03 21.43 -0.82
N GLY A 109 -7.38 20.85 -1.96
CA GLY A 109 -7.65 21.54 -3.21
C GLY A 109 -8.90 21.01 -3.91
N ASP A 110 -8.96 21.26 -5.21
CA ASP A 110 -9.94 20.70 -6.11
C ASP A 110 -9.30 19.58 -6.95
N PRO A 111 -10.01 18.46 -7.21
CA PRO A 111 -9.53 17.43 -8.11
C PRO A 111 -9.15 17.99 -9.50
N PRO A 112 -8.10 17.48 -10.16
CA PRO A 112 -7.33 16.27 -9.84
C PRO A 112 -6.36 16.39 -8.66
N ASN A 113 -6.22 17.56 -8.03
CA ASN A 113 -5.26 17.82 -6.95
C ASN A 113 -5.97 18.01 -5.59
N GLY A 114 -6.97 17.17 -5.29
CA GLY A 114 -7.84 17.36 -4.13
C GLY A 114 -7.15 17.16 -2.78
N LEU A 115 -6.10 16.34 -2.73
CA LEU A 115 -5.37 16.00 -1.50
C LEU A 115 -3.91 16.45 -1.49
N ALA A 116 -3.30 16.68 -2.66
CA ALA A 116 -1.97 17.25 -2.85
C ALA A 116 -1.78 17.60 -4.34
N ASP A 117 -0.69 18.29 -4.68
CA ASP A 117 -0.31 18.49 -6.08
C ASP A 117 0.17 17.18 -6.71
N GLY A 118 -0.49 16.76 -7.80
CA GLY A 118 -0.21 15.53 -8.53
C GLY A 118 0.72 15.70 -9.73
N ASP A 119 1.16 16.92 -10.06
CA ASP A 119 2.01 17.17 -11.27
C ASP A 119 1.45 16.52 -12.57
N GLY A 120 0.12 16.60 -12.72
CA GLY A 120 -0.62 16.01 -13.83
C GLY A 120 -0.94 14.52 -13.68
N ALA A 121 -0.51 13.86 -12.60
CA ALA A 121 -0.94 12.52 -12.26
C ALA A 121 -2.31 12.53 -11.57
N VAL A 122 -3.20 11.66 -12.05
CA VAL A 122 -4.51 11.33 -11.45
C VAL A 122 -4.30 10.47 -10.20
N GLY A 123 -3.31 9.59 -10.20
CA GLY A 123 -3.07 8.64 -9.10
C GLY A 123 -2.42 9.28 -7.88
N ASP A 124 -1.51 10.22 -8.05
CA ASP A 124 -0.59 10.59 -6.97
C ASP A 124 -1.27 11.30 -5.80
N PRO A 125 -2.21 12.25 -6.00
CA PRO A 125 -3.00 12.81 -4.90
C PRO A 125 -3.86 11.76 -4.20
N ALA A 126 -4.38 10.77 -4.95
CA ALA A 126 -5.20 9.68 -4.42
C ALA A 126 -4.47 8.76 -3.44
N SER A 127 -3.13 8.71 -3.49
CA SER A 127 -2.30 7.94 -2.54
C SER A 127 -2.52 8.35 -1.07
N LEU A 128 -2.96 9.58 -0.82
CA LEU A 128 -3.29 10.11 0.52
C LEU A 128 -4.76 9.83 0.91
N GLY A 129 -5.56 9.24 0.02
CA GLY A 129 -7.01 9.12 0.18
C GLY A 129 -7.45 8.26 1.36
N VAL A 130 -6.77 7.15 1.62
CA VAL A 130 -7.05 6.31 2.81
C VAL A 130 -6.85 7.14 4.09
N SER A 131 -5.71 7.84 4.19
CA SER A 131 -5.42 8.73 5.32
C SER A 131 -6.44 9.85 5.44
N ALA A 132 -6.87 10.46 4.33
CA ALA A 132 -7.89 11.51 4.34
C ALA A 132 -9.25 11.01 4.86
N VAL A 133 -9.68 9.80 4.47
CA VAL A 133 -10.88 9.15 5.03
C VAL A 133 -10.71 8.88 6.53
N MET A 134 -9.52 8.45 6.95
CA MET A 134 -9.21 8.17 8.36
C MET A 134 -9.06 9.41 9.24
N LEU A 135 -8.70 10.55 8.67
CA LEU A 135 -8.62 11.84 9.37
C LEU A 135 -10.02 12.45 9.58
N GLY A 136 -10.95 12.22 8.64
CA GLY A 136 -12.31 12.74 8.72
C GLY A 136 -12.36 14.27 8.62
N LEU A 137 -13.42 14.89 9.18
CA LEU A 137 -13.57 16.35 9.26
C LEU A 137 -13.46 17.02 7.87
N GLU A 138 -12.61 18.04 7.73
CA GLU A 138 -12.36 18.75 6.48
C GLU A 138 -11.72 17.85 5.39
N TYR A 139 -11.02 16.79 5.80
CA TYR A 139 -10.43 15.80 4.88
C TYR A 139 -11.48 14.87 4.27
N ALA A 140 -12.61 14.64 4.96
CA ALA A 140 -13.66 13.74 4.47
C ALA A 140 -14.29 14.26 3.16
N ASP A 141 -14.56 15.56 3.07
CA ASP A 141 -15.11 16.15 1.84
C ASP A 141 -14.06 16.15 0.72
N ALA A 142 -12.79 16.41 1.03
CA ALA A 142 -11.70 16.34 0.05
C ALA A 142 -11.53 14.92 -0.51
N ALA A 143 -11.54 13.90 0.36
CA ALA A 143 -11.51 12.50 -0.05
C ALA A 143 -12.72 12.14 -0.93
N ARG A 144 -13.93 12.58 -0.56
CA ARG A 144 -15.13 12.36 -1.37
C ARG A 144 -14.99 12.97 -2.78
N ARG A 145 -14.56 14.23 -2.89
CA ARG A 145 -14.37 14.88 -4.20
C ARG A 145 -13.29 14.18 -5.03
N GLU A 146 -12.20 13.76 -4.40
CA GLU A 146 -11.10 13.05 -5.07
C GLU A 146 -11.56 11.70 -5.64
N VAL A 147 -12.28 10.89 -4.86
CA VAL A 147 -12.79 9.59 -5.36
C VAL A 147 -13.87 9.77 -6.44
N GLU A 148 -14.73 10.78 -6.32
CA GLU A 148 -15.71 11.12 -7.37
C GLU A 148 -15.00 11.48 -8.67
N TYR A 149 -13.95 12.31 -8.61
CA TYR A 149 -13.15 12.64 -9.79
C TYR A 149 -12.46 11.42 -10.39
N LEU A 150 -11.83 10.56 -9.58
CA LEU A 150 -11.19 9.33 -10.07
C LEU A 150 -12.15 8.48 -10.90
N VAL A 151 -13.36 8.28 -10.40
CA VAL A 151 -14.32 7.33 -10.98
C VAL A 151 -15.14 7.96 -12.11
N GLU A 152 -15.42 9.26 -12.06
CA GLU A 152 -16.35 9.91 -13.00
C GLU A 152 -15.66 10.93 -13.94
N GLY A 153 -14.58 11.56 -13.49
CA GLY A 153 -13.96 12.71 -14.17
C GLY A 153 -12.62 12.42 -14.87
N ALA A 154 -11.83 11.47 -14.37
CA ALA A 154 -10.51 11.16 -14.92
C ALA A 154 -10.60 10.57 -16.35
N PRO A 155 -9.62 10.86 -17.23
CA PRO A 155 -9.55 10.23 -18.54
C PRO A 155 -9.51 8.69 -18.40
N ARG A 156 -10.00 7.98 -19.41
CA ARG A 156 -10.00 6.52 -19.40
C ARG A 156 -9.35 5.95 -20.66
N TRP A 157 -8.63 4.86 -20.49
CA TRP A 157 -8.14 4.03 -21.58
C TRP A 157 -9.31 3.35 -22.31
N GLU A 158 -9.07 2.80 -23.51
CA GLU A 158 -10.12 2.23 -24.36
C GLU A 158 -10.88 1.06 -23.70
N ASN A 159 -10.25 0.28 -22.82
CA ASN A 159 -10.89 -0.79 -22.04
C ASN A 159 -11.60 -0.28 -20.77
N GLY A 160 -11.58 1.03 -20.53
CA GLY A 160 -12.20 1.68 -19.38
C GLY A 160 -11.31 1.75 -18.13
N ALA A 161 -10.02 1.41 -18.22
CA ALA A 161 -9.07 1.70 -17.14
C ALA A 161 -9.02 3.22 -16.89
N ILE A 162 -9.01 3.65 -15.64
CA ILE A 162 -8.75 5.04 -15.28
C ILE A 162 -7.31 5.37 -15.69
N SER A 163 -7.09 6.53 -16.29
CA SER A 163 -5.77 7.00 -16.69
C SER A 163 -4.96 7.39 -15.45
N HIS A 164 -3.65 7.16 -15.50
CA HIS A 164 -2.72 7.74 -14.54
C HIS A 164 -2.46 9.23 -14.82
N ARG A 165 -2.68 9.71 -16.06
CA ARG A 165 -2.40 11.10 -16.48
C ARG A 165 -3.68 11.87 -16.81
N VAL A 166 -3.71 13.17 -16.51
CA VAL A 166 -4.87 14.04 -16.76
C VAL A 166 -4.95 14.52 -18.22
N GLU A 167 -3.80 14.64 -18.90
CA GLU A 167 -3.67 15.23 -20.23
C GLU A 167 -4.07 14.28 -21.37
N ALA A 168 -3.84 12.98 -21.18
CA ALA A 168 -4.17 11.92 -22.13
C ALA A 168 -4.30 10.59 -21.39
N PRO A 169 -5.14 9.65 -21.88
CA PRO A 169 -5.16 8.29 -21.36
C PRO A 169 -3.76 7.65 -21.44
N GLU A 170 -3.22 7.26 -20.30
CA GLU A 170 -1.93 6.58 -20.16
C GLU A 170 -1.92 5.73 -18.89
N LEU A 171 -1.47 4.48 -18.99
CA LEU A 171 -1.51 3.51 -17.90
C LEU A 171 -0.11 3.28 -17.36
N TRP A 172 0.12 3.70 -16.11
CA TRP A 172 1.36 3.47 -15.37
C TRP A 172 1.09 2.41 -14.31
N ALA A 173 1.93 1.38 -14.20
CA ALA A 173 1.76 0.31 -13.22
C ALA A 173 1.56 0.83 -11.78
N ASP A 174 2.21 1.96 -11.48
CA ASP A 174 2.19 2.76 -10.25
C ASP A 174 0.78 3.11 -9.78
N PHE A 175 -0.12 3.44 -10.72
CA PHE A 175 -1.50 3.81 -10.43
C PHE A 175 -2.21 2.79 -9.54
N VAL A 176 -1.89 1.51 -9.70
CA VAL A 176 -2.53 0.41 -8.97
C VAL A 176 -2.24 0.45 -7.47
N TYR A 177 -1.14 1.06 -7.03
CA TYR A 177 -0.89 1.32 -5.63
C TYR A 177 -1.60 2.59 -5.13
N MET A 178 -1.71 3.61 -5.98
CA MET A 178 -2.17 4.93 -5.54
C MET A 178 -3.70 5.02 -5.41
N ALA A 179 -4.44 4.61 -6.45
CA ALA A 179 -5.88 4.88 -6.51
C ALA A 179 -6.78 3.68 -6.12
N PRO A 180 -6.61 2.45 -6.63
CA PRO A 180 -7.51 1.34 -6.29
C PRO A 180 -7.63 1.04 -4.78
N PRO A 181 -6.54 1.07 -3.97
CA PRO A 181 -6.66 0.88 -2.53
C PRO A 181 -7.53 1.95 -1.87
N PHE A 182 -7.41 3.20 -2.30
CA PHE A 182 -8.25 4.30 -1.82
C PHE A 182 -9.73 4.10 -2.22
N ILE A 183 -10.01 3.81 -3.50
CA ILE A 183 -11.38 3.55 -3.98
C ILE A 183 -12.01 2.39 -3.19
N ALA A 184 -11.27 1.29 -2.97
CA ALA A 184 -11.74 0.14 -2.22
C ALA A 184 -12.05 0.50 -0.75
N TYR A 185 -11.12 1.19 -0.08
CA TYR A 185 -11.28 1.59 1.31
C TYR A 185 -12.46 2.55 1.49
N TYR A 186 -12.58 3.55 0.61
CA TYR A 186 -13.69 4.49 0.60
C TYR A 186 -15.02 3.76 0.42
N GLY A 187 -15.10 2.83 -0.54
CA GLY A 187 -16.29 2.02 -0.78
C GLY A 187 -16.72 1.23 0.44
N VAL A 188 -15.78 0.58 1.15
CA VAL A 188 -16.12 -0.17 2.37
C VAL A 188 -16.62 0.75 3.49
N VAL A 189 -15.93 1.85 3.77
CA VAL A 189 -16.31 2.79 4.85
C VAL A 189 -17.67 3.43 4.60
N HIS A 190 -18.04 3.65 3.33
CA HIS A 190 -19.32 4.26 2.95
C HIS A 190 -20.40 3.24 2.56
N SER A 191 -20.16 1.94 2.76
CA SER A 191 -21.06 0.84 2.36
C SER A 191 -21.45 0.87 0.88
N ASP A 192 -20.54 1.33 0.03
CA ASP A 192 -20.67 1.34 -1.42
C ASP A 192 -19.95 0.13 -2.04
N PHE A 193 -20.75 -0.91 -2.30
CA PHE A 193 -20.25 -2.12 -2.96
C PHE A 193 -19.78 -1.85 -4.40
N GLY A 194 -20.38 -0.88 -5.09
CA GLY A 194 -20.02 -0.53 -6.46
C GLY A 194 -18.61 0.03 -6.56
N LEU A 195 -18.21 0.89 -5.63
CA LEU A 195 -16.83 1.39 -5.55
C LEU A 195 -15.84 0.27 -5.22
N LEU A 196 -16.20 -0.66 -4.33
CA LEU A 196 -15.35 -1.83 -4.07
C LEU A 196 -15.17 -2.70 -5.33
N GLN A 197 -16.24 -2.90 -6.11
CA GLN A 197 -16.17 -3.60 -7.39
C GLN A 197 -15.33 -2.84 -8.42
N GLU A 198 -15.45 -1.51 -8.49
CA GLU A 198 -14.66 -0.67 -9.39
C GLU A 198 -13.17 -0.76 -9.07
N ALA A 199 -12.77 -0.72 -7.79
CA ALA A 199 -11.38 -0.87 -7.39
C ALA A 199 -10.76 -2.20 -7.87
N VAL A 200 -11.49 -3.31 -7.69
CA VAL A 200 -11.08 -4.63 -8.19
C VAL A 200 -11.02 -4.65 -9.72
N ARG A 201 -12.01 -4.03 -10.38
CA ARG A 201 -12.07 -3.92 -11.84
C ARG A 201 -10.85 -3.19 -12.38
N GLN A 202 -10.44 -2.08 -11.76
CA GLN A 202 -9.27 -1.31 -12.20
C GLN A 202 -7.98 -2.14 -12.15
N CYS A 203 -7.76 -2.97 -11.13
CA CYS A 203 -6.62 -3.89 -11.10
C CYS A 203 -6.60 -4.84 -12.32
N GLY A 204 -7.77 -5.38 -12.68
CA GLY A 204 -7.91 -6.28 -13.83
C GLY A 204 -7.69 -5.59 -15.18
N LEU A 205 -8.17 -4.35 -15.33
CA LEU A 205 -8.04 -3.57 -16.58
C LEU A 205 -6.59 -3.13 -16.82
N TYR A 206 -5.87 -2.74 -15.77
CA TYR A 206 -4.44 -2.47 -15.85
C TYR A 206 -3.66 -3.71 -16.25
N ARG A 207 -3.96 -4.85 -15.61
CA ARG A 207 -3.36 -6.14 -15.96
C ARG A 207 -3.61 -6.53 -17.42
N GLU A 208 -4.80 -6.27 -17.95
CA GLU A 208 -5.16 -6.60 -19.34
C GLU A 208 -4.22 -5.92 -20.34
N VAL A 209 -3.83 -4.66 -20.06
CA VAL A 209 -3.01 -3.85 -20.95
C VAL A 209 -1.52 -4.04 -20.68
N LEU A 210 -1.09 -3.95 -19.42
CA LEU A 210 0.32 -3.86 -19.06
C LEU A 210 1.04 -5.22 -19.00
N ARG A 211 0.32 -6.34 -18.85
CA ARG A 211 0.98 -7.64 -18.65
C ARG A 211 1.71 -8.13 -19.91
N ASP A 212 3.04 -8.28 -19.80
CA ASP A 212 3.87 -9.01 -20.76
C ASP A 212 3.48 -10.49 -20.77
N ARG A 213 3.06 -11.00 -21.93
CA ARG A 213 2.56 -12.38 -22.08
C ARG A 213 3.63 -13.46 -22.00
N LYS A 214 4.91 -13.10 -22.09
CA LYS A 214 6.04 -14.04 -22.07
C LYS A 214 6.51 -14.31 -20.63
N ARG A 215 6.53 -13.28 -19.78
CA ARG A 215 7.08 -13.33 -18.41
C ARG A 215 6.02 -13.15 -17.33
N ASN A 216 4.80 -12.75 -17.68
CA ASN A 216 3.68 -12.47 -16.78
C ASN A 216 3.93 -11.35 -15.74
N VAL A 217 5.03 -10.62 -15.86
CA VAL A 217 5.24 -9.31 -15.24
C VAL A 217 4.70 -8.21 -16.15
N TRP A 218 4.63 -6.99 -15.65
CA TRP A 218 4.01 -5.87 -16.33
C TRP A 218 5.07 -4.96 -16.97
N GLU A 219 4.75 -4.43 -18.15
CA GLU A 219 5.35 -3.23 -18.70
C GLU A 219 5.07 -2.05 -17.74
N HIS A 220 5.98 -1.08 -17.70
CA HIS A 220 5.89 0.06 -16.80
C HIS A 220 4.77 1.01 -17.22
N ILE A 221 4.84 1.54 -18.46
CA ILE A 221 3.91 2.55 -18.97
C ILE A 221 3.47 2.23 -20.39
N VAL A 222 2.15 2.17 -20.58
CA VAL A 222 1.52 2.12 -21.91
C VAL A 222 0.69 3.39 -22.12
N GLY A 223 1.12 4.21 -23.08
CA GLY A 223 0.36 5.37 -23.54
C GLY A 223 1.17 6.27 -24.48
N PRO A 224 0.59 7.40 -24.88
CA PRO A 224 1.13 8.23 -25.95
C PRO A 224 2.19 9.24 -25.51
N THR A 225 2.32 9.53 -24.21
CA THR A 225 3.08 10.68 -23.70
C THR A 225 4.43 10.25 -23.13
N HIS A 226 4.44 9.26 -22.24
CA HIS A 226 5.64 8.77 -21.55
C HIS A 226 5.79 7.24 -21.65
N PRO A 227 5.70 6.63 -22.85
CA PRO A 227 5.75 5.18 -22.97
C PRO A 227 7.06 4.60 -22.45
N ASP A 228 6.95 3.57 -21.61
CA ASP A 228 8.06 2.74 -21.16
C ASP A 228 7.61 1.27 -21.18
N PRO A 229 7.90 0.52 -22.25
CA PRO A 229 7.54 -0.90 -22.34
C PRO A 229 8.46 -1.80 -21.50
N GLY A 230 9.43 -1.23 -20.77
CA GLY A 230 10.35 -1.99 -19.94
C GLY A 230 9.64 -2.65 -18.75
N LEU A 231 10.17 -3.79 -18.31
CA LEU A 231 9.66 -4.55 -17.16
C LEU A 231 10.26 -3.98 -15.87
N TRP A 232 9.91 -2.74 -15.56
CA TRP A 232 10.47 -2.01 -14.43
C TRP A 232 10.09 -2.68 -13.09
N SER A 233 11.09 -2.94 -12.26
CA SER A 233 10.93 -3.68 -11.00
C SER A 233 10.02 -2.93 -10.03
N THR A 234 10.22 -1.62 -9.86
CA THR A 234 9.40 -0.80 -8.96
C THR A 234 7.94 -0.70 -9.42
N GLY A 235 7.69 -0.51 -10.72
CA GLY A 235 6.32 -0.50 -11.26
C GLY A 235 5.58 -1.82 -11.02
N ASN A 236 6.27 -2.95 -11.20
CA ASN A 236 5.71 -4.26 -10.86
C ASN A 236 5.43 -4.42 -9.36
N ALA A 237 6.31 -3.89 -8.52
CA ALA A 237 6.15 -3.93 -7.08
C ALA A 237 4.96 -3.07 -6.62
N TRP A 238 4.77 -1.88 -7.19
CA TRP A 238 3.59 -1.04 -6.98
C TRP A 238 2.30 -1.78 -7.34
N ALA A 239 2.24 -2.37 -8.53
CA ALA A 239 1.08 -3.11 -8.98
C ALA A 239 0.71 -4.27 -8.03
N ALA A 240 1.69 -5.08 -7.65
CA ALA A 240 1.49 -6.20 -6.73
C ALA A 240 1.08 -5.74 -5.33
N ALA A 241 1.72 -4.69 -4.80
CA ALA A 241 1.40 -4.16 -3.48
C ALA A 241 0.02 -3.51 -3.44
N GLY A 242 -0.36 -2.75 -4.46
CA GLY A 242 -1.67 -2.12 -4.59
C GLY A 242 -2.78 -3.15 -4.64
N MET A 243 -2.63 -4.17 -5.50
CA MET A 243 -3.55 -5.31 -5.54
C MET A 243 -3.62 -6.05 -4.19
N THR A 244 -2.51 -6.15 -3.46
CA THR A 244 -2.49 -6.79 -2.13
C THR A 244 -3.30 -6.00 -1.11
N ARG A 245 -3.28 -4.66 -1.15
CA ARG A 245 -4.15 -3.81 -0.32
C ARG A 245 -5.62 -3.97 -0.69
N VAL A 246 -5.94 -3.95 -1.98
CA VAL A 246 -7.31 -4.19 -2.47
C VAL A 246 -7.82 -5.57 -2.04
N LEU A 247 -6.99 -6.61 -2.17
CA LEU A 247 -7.31 -7.96 -1.70
C LEU A 247 -7.60 -7.98 -0.19
N ALA A 248 -6.75 -7.35 0.62
CA ALA A 248 -6.96 -7.27 2.06
C ALA A 248 -8.29 -6.57 2.41
N THR A 249 -8.62 -5.50 1.69
CA THR A 249 -9.91 -4.80 1.82
C THR A 249 -11.08 -5.71 1.48
N VAL A 250 -11.04 -6.44 0.36
CA VAL A 250 -12.10 -7.40 -0.03
C VAL A 250 -12.27 -8.52 0.99
N VAL A 251 -11.16 -9.12 1.46
CA VAL A 251 -11.19 -10.20 2.46
C VAL A 251 -11.86 -9.71 3.75
N LYS A 252 -11.59 -8.48 4.18
CA LYS A 252 -12.01 -7.95 5.49
C LYS A 252 -13.23 -7.05 5.43
N ALA A 253 -13.76 -6.74 4.25
CA ALA A 253 -14.98 -5.96 4.09
C ALA A 253 -16.13 -6.62 4.87
N PRO A 254 -16.88 -5.88 5.69
CA PRO A 254 -18.01 -6.43 6.44
C PRO A 254 -19.03 -7.09 5.49
N HIS A 255 -19.64 -8.20 5.92
CA HIS A 255 -20.66 -8.91 5.14
C HIS A 255 -21.86 -8.03 4.76
N GLN A 256 -22.10 -6.93 5.48
CA GLN A 256 -23.16 -5.98 5.18
C GLN A 256 -22.84 -5.11 3.95
N VAL A 257 -21.56 -4.93 3.61
CA VAL A 257 -21.13 -4.17 2.43
C VAL A 257 -21.13 -5.06 1.19
N VAL A 258 -20.62 -6.29 1.31
CA VAL A 258 -20.51 -7.21 0.17
C VAL A 258 -21.83 -7.96 -0.02
N SER A 259 -22.50 -7.70 -1.15
CA SER A 259 -23.82 -8.28 -1.43
C SER A 259 -23.79 -9.75 -1.91
N SER A 260 -22.61 -10.30 -2.22
CA SER A 260 -22.43 -11.67 -2.72
C SER A 260 -21.14 -12.29 -2.19
N GLU A 261 -21.26 -13.36 -1.41
CA GLU A 261 -20.09 -14.12 -0.93
C GLU A 261 -19.42 -14.91 -2.05
N ASP A 262 -20.16 -15.36 -3.06
CA ASP A 262 -19.59 -15.98 -4.27
C ASP A 262 -18.67 -14.98 -4.99
N TRP A 263 -19.09 -13.71 -5.12
CA TRP A 263 -18.26 -12.65 -5.69
C TRP A 263 -16.98 -12.44 -4.86
N ARG A 264 -17.08 -12.50 -3.52
CA ARG A 264 -15.93 -12.35 -2.63
C ARG A 264 -14.93 -13.48 -2.86
N GLU A 265 -15.39 -14.73 -2.86
CA GLU A 265 -14.52 -15.90 -3.06
C GLU A 265 -13.84 -15.86 -4.44
N ASP A 266 -14.60 -15.61 -5.51
CA ASP A 266 -14.07 -15.49 -6.87
C ASP A 266 -13.05 -14.35 -6.99
N THR A 267 -13.35 -13.18 -6.41
CA THR A 267 -12.45 -12.01 -6.41
C THR A 267 -11.17 -12.31 -5.64
N VAL A 268 -11.27 -12.96 -4.48
CA VAL A 268 -10.10 -13.35 -3.68
C VAL A 268 -9.20 -14.29 -4.49
N GLY A 269 -9.77 -15.31 -5.13
CA GLY A 269 -9.01 -16.22 -5.99
C GLY A 269 -8.37 -15.51 -7.18
N GLN A 270 -9.14 -14.64 -7.84
CA GLN A 270 -8.70 -13.92 -9.04
C GLN A 270 -7.57 -12.91 -8.73
N VAL A 271 -7.77 -11.99 -7.78
CA VAL A 271 -6.75 -10.99 -7.43
C VAL A 271 -5.49 -11.67 -6.86
N SER A 272 -5.64 -12.73 -6.06
CA SER A 272 -4.49 -13.52 -5.58
C SER A 272 -3.70 -14.13 -6.73
N SER A 273 -4.36 -14.58 -7.81
CA SER A 273 -3.69 -15.12 -8.99
C SER A 273 -2.89 -14.05 -9.74
N TRP A 274 -3.40 -12.82 -9.84
CA TRP A 274 -2.72 -11.70 -10.49
C TRP A 274 -1.48 -11.24 -9.71
N ILE A 275 -1.58 -11.16 -8.38
CA ILE A 275 -0.43 -10.89 -7.51
C ILE A 275 0.62 -11.99 -7.66
N LYS A 276 0.19 -13.26 -7.69
CA LYS A 276 1.07 -14.40 -7.87
C LYS A 276 1.81 -14.38 -9.21
N GLU A 277 1.17 -13.94 -10.29
CA GLU A 277 1.81 -13.80 -11.60
C GLU A 277 3.03 -12.87 -11.54
N ILE A 278 2.88 -11.68 -10.95
CA ILE A 278 3.98 -10.73 -10.79
C ILE A 278 5.08 -11.31 -9.89
N VAL A 279 4.72 -11.88 -8.75
CA VAL A 279 5.69 -12.47 -7.80
C VAL A 279 6.46 -13.62 -8.44
N ASP A 280 5.78 -14.54 -9.12
CA ASP A 280 6.44 -15.66 -9.81
C ASP A 280 7.39 -15.15 -10.90
N GLY A 281 6.96 -14.18 -11.70
CA GLY A 281 7.78 -13.61 -12.75
C GLY A 281 9.01 -12.86 -12.21
N ALA A 282 8.88 -12.14 -11.11
CA ALA A 282 10.01 -11.53 -10.40
C ALA A 282 10.97 -12.59 -9.83
N MET A 283 10.45 -13.66 -9.22
CA MET A 283 11.25 -14.78 -8.70
C MET A 283 12.02 -15.54 -9.80
N GLU A 284 11.52 -15.54 -11.03
CA GLU A 284 12.15 -16.17 -12.20
C GLU A 284 13.10 -15.21 -12.95
N SER A 285 13.12 -13.93 -12.56
CA SER A 285 13.97 -12.92 -13.18
C SER A 285 15.42 -12.99 -12.67
N PRO A 286 16.41 -12.62 -13.51
CA PRO A 286 17.80 -12.51 -13.07
C PRO A 286 17.91 -11.49 -11.94
N MET A 287 18.75 -11.82 -10.96
CA MET A 287 19.09 -10.95 -9.84
C MET A 287 20.53 -10.44 -9.99
N ASP A 288 20.85 -9.37 -9.28
CA ASP A 288 22.17 -8.78 -9.20
C ASP A 288 22.47 -8.47 -7.72
N GLY A 289 23.57 -9.01 -7.18
CA GLY A 289 23.89 -8.87 -5.76
C GLY A 289 22.83 -9.40 -4.78
N GLY A 290 21.91 -10.27 -5.23
CA GLY A 290 20.77 -10.73 -4.42
C GLY A 290 19.60 -9.74 -4.35
N LEU A 291 19.60 -8.71 -5.22
CA LEU A 291 18.48 -7.80 -5.49
C LEU A 291 17.89 -8.08 -6.88
N LEU A 292 16.61 -7.77 -7.09
CA LEU A 292 16.05 -7.68 -8.44
C LEU A 292 16.72 -6.52 -9.19
N ARG A 293 16.79 -6.66 -10.51
CA ARG A 293 17.35 -5.63 -11.39
C ARG A 293 16.32 -4.54 -11.65
N ASN A 294 16.77 -3.30 -11.83
CA ASN A 294 15.92 -2.13 -12.13
C ASN A 294 14.92 -2.41 -13.25
N TYR A 295 15.39 -2.95 -14.38
CA TYR A 295 14.55 -3.65 -15.33
C TYR A 295 14.75 -5.16 -15.18
N LEU A 296 13.66 -5.87 -14.84
CA LEU A 296 13.71 -7.25 -14.36
C LEU A 296 14.42 -8.22 -15.32
N ASN A 297 14.29 -7.98 -16.62
CA ASN A 297 14.84 -8.84 -17.66
C ASN A 297 16.14 -8.32 -18.28
N ASP A 298 16.64 -7.19 -17.83
CA ASP A 298 17.80 -6.54 -18.41
C ASP A 298 19.08 -7.08 -17.78
N THR A 299 19.90 -7.73 -18.58
CA THR A 299 21.21 -8.25 -18.17
C THR A 299 22.33 -7.69 -19.04
N ASP A 300 22.05 -6.63 -19.77
CA ASP A 300 23.02 -6.02 -20.67
C ASP A 300 24.03 -5.19 -19.86
N ASP A 301 25.23 -5.04 -20.40
CA ASP A 301 26.33 -4.30 -19.75
C ASP A 301 26.23 -2.77 -19.98
N ASP A 302 25.02 -2.24 -20.23
CA ASP A 302 24.77 -0.83 -20.53
C ASP A 302 24.46 0.01 -19.27
N GLY A 303 24.30 -0.65 -18.12
CA GLY A 303 24.07 -0.02 -16.83
C GLY A 303 22.60 0.18 -16.47
N HIS A 304 21.63 -0.20 -17.30
CA HIS A 304 20.20 -0.07 -16.98
C HIS A 304 19.71 -1.17 -16.02
N GLY A 305 20.28 -2.37 -16.08
CA GLY A 305 19.89 -3.54 -15.31
C GLY A 305 20.57 -3.73 -13.95
N TYR A 306 20.98 -2.67 -13.24
CA TYR A 306 21.62 -2.82 -11.90
C TYR A 306 20.65 -3.37 -10.85
N GLY A 307 21.16 -4.11 -9.86
CA GLY A 307 20.37 -4.54 -8.70
C GLY A 307 19.84 -3.34 -7.90
N GLU A 308 18.56 -3.30 -7.58
CA GLU A 308 17.91 -2.16 -6.91
C GLU A 308 17.05 -2.59 -5.72
N ILE A 309 16.96 -1.74 -4.68
CA ILE A 309 16.33 -2.08 -3.41
C ILE A 309 14.84 -1.76 -3.34
N SER A 310 14.34 -0.84 -4.16
CA SER A 310 12.96 -0.36 -4.12
C SER A 310 11.98 -1.48 -4.51
N GLY A 311 11.96 -1.90 -5.77
CA GLY A 311 11.07 -2.95 -6.25
C GLY A 311 11.32 -4.28 -5.53
N THR A 312 12.60 -4.61 -5.29
CA THR A 312 13.00 -5.79 -4.51
C THR A 312 12.35 -5.83 -3.12
N SER A 313 12.45 -4.77 -2.33
CA SER A 313 11.93 -4.77 -0.97
C SER A 313 10.39 -4.77 -0.95
N LEU A 314 9.73 -4.04 -1.85
CA LEU A 314 8.28 -4.02 -1.89
C LEU A 314 7.69 -5.36 -2.36
N LEU A 315 8.29 -6.05 -3.33
CA LEU A 315 7.86 -7.42 -3.70
C LEU A 315 8.11 -8.44 -2.58
N GLY A 316 9.19 -8.29 -1.82
CA GLY A 316 9.39 -9.05 -0.58
C GLY A 316 8.27 -8.80 0.44
N ALA A 317 7.84 -7.54 0.60
CA ALA A 317 6.73 -7.16 1.46
C ALA A 317 5.41 -7.81 1.01
N VAL A 318 5.13 -7.79 -0.30
CA VAL A 318 3.97 -8.45 -0.90
C VAL A 318 3.94 -9.93 -0.54
N VAL A 319 5.07 -10.64 -0.66
CA VAL A 319 5.13 -12.07 -0.31
C VAL A 319 4.77 -12.30 1.16
N TYR A 320 5.28 -11.50 2.09
CA TYR A 320 4.92 -11.63 3.50
C TYR A 320 3.45 -11.32 3.77
N ARG A 321 2.88 -10.28 3.16
CA ARG A 321 1.44 -9.98 3.26
C ARG A 321 0.59 -11.12 2.68
N MET A 322 0.96 -11.66 1.52
CA MET A 322 0.28 -12.77 0.88
C MET A 322 0.41 -14.08 1.66
N ALA A 323 1.50 -14.30 2.39
CA ALA A 323 1.63 -15.44 3.29
C ALA A 323 0.60 -15.41 4.44
N VAL A 324 0.21 -14.22 4.90
CA VAL A 324 -0.85 -14.05 5.91
C VAL A 324 -2.24 -14.15 5.27
N LEU A 325 -2.48 -13.45 4.15
CA LEU A 325 -3.78 -13.42 3.50
C LEU A 325 -4.15 -14.73 2.81
N GLN A 326 -3.17 -15.41 2.19
CA GLN A 326 -3.32 -16.59 1.36
C GLN A 326 -2.30 -17.69 1.74
N PRO A 327 -2.33 -18.18 3.00
CA PRO A 327 -1.29 -19.06 3.55
C PRO A 327 -1.18 -20.41 2.84
N ARG A 328 -2.25 -20.86 2.18
CA ARG A 328 -2.22 -22.11 1.39
C ARG A 328 -1.31 -22.04 0.17
N VAL A 329 -1.10 -20.84 -0.38
CA VAL A 329 -0.29 -20.62 -1.59
C VAL A 329 1.08 -20.07 -1.23
N PHE A 330 1.14 -19.05 -0.37
CA PHE A 330 2.37 -18.32 -0.06
C PHE A 330 2.99 -18.72 1.28
N GLY A 331 2.19 -19.20 2.22
CA GLY A 331 2.58 -19.40 3.62
C GLY A 331 3.36 -20.68 3.91
N GLY A 332 3.89 -20.73 5.14
CA GLY A 332 4.66 -21.85 5.68
C GLY A 332 6.17 -21.71 5.52
N LYS A 333 6.91 -22.15 6.53
CA LYS A 333 8.39 -22.04 6.62
C LYS A 333 9.14 -22.68 5.45
N SER A 334 8.56 -23.70 4.83
CA SER A 334 9.12 -24.39 3.66
C SER A 334 8.58 -23.87 2.32
N SER A 335 7.82 -22.78 2.32
CA SER A 335 7.37 -22.11 1.10
C SER A 335 8.55 -21.56 0.32
N ARG A 336 8.52 -21.71 -1.01
CA ARG A 336 9.51 -21.07 -1.90
C ARG A 336 9.40 -19.55 -1.84
N TYR A 337 8.20 -19.03 -1.60
CA TYR A 337 7.92 -17.60 -1.51
C TYR A 337 8.57 -17.03 -0.25
N ILE A 338 8.30 -17.61 0.92
CA ILE A 338 8.91 -17.17 2.18
C ILE A 338 10.44 -17.22 2.12
N ARG A 339 11.03 -18.31 1.58
CA ARG A 339 12.49 -18.37 1.41
C ARG A 339 13.06 -17.27 0.53
N TRP A 340 12.35 -16.89 -0.53
CA TRP A 340 12.77 -15.82 -1.42
C TRP A 340 12.69 -14.44 -0.75
N ALA A 341 11.58 -14.14 -0.06
CA ALA A 341 11.43 -12.90 0.71
C ALA A 341 12.41 -12.81 1.90
N ASP A 342 12.72 -13.93 2.55
CA ASP A 342 13.77 -14.00 3.58
C ASP A 342 15.16 -13.76 2.98
N GLY A 343 15.41 -14.26 1.75
CA GLY A 343 16.62 -14.00 0.99
C GLY A 343 16.81 -12.51 0.76
N ILE A 344 15.78 -11.84 0.24
CA ILE A 344 15.76 -10.38 0.05
C ILE A 344 16.05 -9.65 1.35
N ARG A 345 15.30 -9.93 2.42
CA ARG A 345 15.49 -9.27 3.72
C ARG A 345 16.92 -9.45 4.26
N LYS A 346 17.51 -10.63 4.06
CA LYS A 346 18.91 -10.90 4.43
C LYS A 346 19.91 -10.14 3.56
N THR A 347 19.67 -10.03 2.25
CA THR A 347 20.46 -9.18 1.35
C THR A 347 20.49 -7.75 1.86
N LEU A 348 19.34 -7.19 2.24
CA LEU A 348 19.25 -5.82 2.79
C LEU A 348 20.06 -5.62 4.08
N GLY A 349 20.18 -6.66 4.92
CA GLY A 349 21.04 -6.64 6.11
C GLY A 349 22.53 -6.84 5.81
N GLY A 350 22.89 -7.09 4.54
CA GLY A 350 24.23 -7.40 4.09
C GLY A 350 24.98 -6.22 3.46
N ARG A 351 25.95 -6.56 2.61
CA ARG A 351 26.79 -5.64 1.85
C ARG A 351 26.83 -6.07 0.39
N ASP A 352 27.03 -5.12 -0.51
CA ASP A 352 27.30 -5.37 -1.93
C ASP A 352 28.71 -5.96 -2.14
N ASP A 353 29.04 -6.24 -3.40
CA ASP A 353 30.31 -6.84 -3.81
C ASP A 353 31.52 -5.91 -3.55
N GLU A 354 31.30 -4.59 -3.50
CA GLU A 354 32.29 -3.60 -3.08
C GLU A 354 32.39 -3.44 -1.55
N GLY A 355 31.59 -4.19 -0.79
CA GLY A 355 31.57 -4.17 0.66
C GLY A 355 30.84 -2.98 1.28
N LYS A 356 30.05 -2.22 0.52
CA LYS A 356 29.18 -1.15 1.03
C LYS A 356 27.87 -1.75 1.55
N PRO A 357 27.31 -1.26 2.67
CA PRO A 357 26.08 -1.81 3.22
C PRO A 357 24.86 -1.36 2.40
N HIS A 358 23.88 -2.24 2.23
CA HIS A 358 22.59 -1.89 1.62
C HIS A 358 21.75 -0.96 2.51
N VAL A 359 21.95 -1.01 3.82
CA VAL A 359 21.41 -0.03 4.77
C VAL A 359 22.58 0.62 5.50
N THR A 360 22.82 1.90 5.22
CA THR A 360 23.92 2.66 5.81
C THR A 360 23.72 2.88 7.30
N GLU A 361 24.78 3.33 8.00
CA GLU A 361 24.69 3.69 9.41
C GLU A 361 23.68 4.82 9.68
N ALA A 362 23.38 5.65 8.68
CA ALA A 362 22.38 6.71 8.76
C ALA A 362 20.93 6.23 8.50
N GLY A 363 20.74 4.97 8.12
CA GLY A 363 19.42 4.42 7.75
C GLY A 363 19.03 4.67 6.29
N ILE A 364 19.95 5.14 5.46
CA ILE A 364 19.74 5.27 4.00
C ILE A 364 19.83 3.89 3.35
N VAL A 365 18.86 3.55 2.50
CA VAL A 365 18.81 2.27 1.77
C VAL A 365 19.31 2.48 0.35
N THR A 366 20.11 1.54 -0.15
CA THR A 366 20.88 1.69 -1.38
C THR A 366 21.28 0.34 -1.96
N PRO A 367 21.57 0.24 -3.28
CA PRO A 367 21.18 1.21 -4.32
C PRO A 367 19.66 1.19 -4.58
N ALA A 368 19.07 2.33 -4.88
CA ALA A 368 17.66 2.47 -5.26
C ALA A 368 17.54 2.97 -6.70
N VAL A 369 16.35 2.84 -7.26
CA VAL A 369 15.98 3.49 -8.52
C VAL A 369 15.84 5.00 -8.34
N ASN A 370 16.01 5.77 -9.41
CA ASN A 370 15.62 7.17 -9.46
C ASN A 370 14.14 7.26 -9.91
N PRO A 371 13.19 7.63 -9.02
CA PRO A 371 11.77 7.65 -9.37
C PRO A 371 11.39 8.76 -10.36
N LEU A 372 12.24 9.80 -10.49
CA LEU A 372 12.02 10.91 -11.42
C LEU A 372 12.68 10.69 -12.79
N ASP A 373 13.52 9.65 -12.91
CA ASP A 373 14.18 9.24 -14.15
C ASP A 373 14.42 7.73 -14.09
N TRP A 374 13.38 6.94 -14.36
CA TRP A 374 13.42 5.48 -14.28
C TRP A 374 14.43 4.83 -15.26
N GLY A 375 14.83 5.57 -16.29
CA GLY A 375 15.88 5.20 -17.23
C GLY A 375 17.30 5.53 -16.75
N ASP A 376 17.47 6.15 -15.59
CA ASP A 376 18.79 6.51 -15.07
C ASP A 376 19.64 5.25 -14.83
N THR A 377 20.82 5.24 -15.44
CA THR A 377 21.82 4.16 -15.32
C THR A 377 22.71 4.32 -14.09
N VAL A 378 22.59 5.44 -13.39
CA VAL A 378 23.31 5.70 -12.14
C VAL A 378 22.41 5.32 -10.97
N PRO A 379 22.78 4.29 -10.17
CA PRO A 379 21.97 3.90 -9.03
C PRO A 379 21.88 5.03 -8.00
N PHE A 380 20.68 5.27 -7.48
CA PHE A 380 20.45 6.31 -6.50
C PHE A 380 20.89 5.85 -5.11
N THR A 381 21.85 6.54 -4.51
CA THR A 381 22.47 6.13 -3.22
C THR A 381 22.27 7.12 -2.07
N SER A 382 21.63 8.27 -2.33
CA SER A 382 21.40 9.32 -1.32
C SER A 382 20.13 9.13 -0.47
N GLY A 383 19.30 8.13 -0.81
CA GLY A 383 18.05 7.81 -0.12
C GLY A 383 16.84 8.10 -0.98
N SER A 384 16.27 7.04 -1.57
CA SER A 384 15.03 7.12 -2.34
C SER A 384 13.84 7.20 -1.39
N PRO A 385 12.95 8.21 -1.51
CA PRO A 385 11.77 8.30 -0.65
C PRO A 385 10.92 7.03 -0.67
N GLU A 386 10.65 6.49 -1.85
CA GLU A 386 9.94 5.22 -2.03
C GLU A 386 10.72 4.05 -1.45
N GLY A 387 12.00 3.91 -1.82
CA GLY A 387 12.86 2.81 -1.36
C GLY A 387 12.93 2.74 0.17
N GLN A 388 13.02 3.88 0.87
CA GLN A 388 12.99 3.90 2.33
C GLN A 388 11.67 3.36 2.88
N ASN A 389 10.54 3.81 2.32
CA ASN A 389 9.22 3.39 2.75
C ASN A 389 8.93 1.93 2.43
N PHE A 390 9.47 1.40 1.33
CA PHE A 390 9.33 -0.01 0.97
C PHE A 390 10.08 -0.95 1.90
N VAL A 391 11.25 -0.54 2.39
CA VAL A 391 11.95 -1.30 3.43
C VAL A 391 11.18 -1.29 4.76
N VAL A 392 10.49 -0.19 5.07
CA VAL A 392 9.57 -0.14 6.23
C VAL A 392 8.38 -1.09 6.03
N LEU A 393 7.75 -1.08 4.86
CA LEU A 393 6.65 -2.00 4.52
C LEU A 393 7.10 -3.47 4.56
N LEU A 394 8.31 -3.78 4.04
CA LEU A 394 8.92 -5.11 4.12
C LEU A 394 9.05 -5.56 5.58
N TYR A 395 9.58 -4.70 6.44
CA TYR A 395 9.73 -5.00 7.86
C TYR A 395 8.37 -5.22 8.55
N ALA A 396 7.42 -4.31 8.34
CA ALA A 396 6.08 -4.42 8.94
C ALA A 396 5.36 -5.70 8.48
N ALA A 397 5.44 -6.03 7.19
CA ALA A 397 4.87 -7.24 6.63
C ALA A 397 5.55 -8.52 7.17
N TRP A 398 6.89 -8.52 7.26
CA TRP A 398 7.64 -9.65 7.84
C TRP A 398 7.28 -9.86 9.31
N ARG A 399 7.28 -8.78 10.12
CA ARG A 399 6.90 -8.82 11.53
C ARG A 399 5.51 -9.45 11.72
N ASP A 400 4.54 -9.00 10.94
CA ASP A 400 3.17 -9.51 11.02
C ASP A 400 3.08 -10.97 10.51
N CYS A 401 3.91 -11.35 9.53
CA CYS A 401 4.04 -12.75 9.08
C CYS A 401 4.65 -13.66 10.17
N VAL A 402 5.59 -13.16 10.98
CA VAL A 402 6.13 -13.91 12.13
C VAL A 402 5.05 -14.09 13.19
N TRP A 403 4.30 -13.04 13.51
CA TRP A 403 3.22 -13.09 14.51
C TRP A 403 2.05 -14.00 14.13
N SER A 404 1.71 -14.07 12.85
CA SER A 404 0.71 -15.03 12.33
C SER A 404 1.22 -16.49 12.32
N GLY A 405 2.51 -16.70 12.59
CA GLY A 405 3.16 -18.02 12.58
C GLY A 405 3.48 -18.56 11.18
N GLN A 406 3.34 -17.75 10.13
CA GLN A 406 3.66 -18.12 8.76
C GLN A 406 5.17 -18.01 8.46
N CYS A 407 5.84 -17.08 9.14
CA CYS A 407 7.28 -16.83 9.05
C CYS A 407 8.02 -17.17 10.36
N THR A 408 9.35 -17.11 10.33
CA THR A 408 10.22 -17.20 11.51
C THR A 408 10.97 -15.90 11.74
N ASP A 409 11.26 -15.58 13.00
CA ASP A 409 12.16 -14.48 13.34
C ASP A 409 13.63 -14.78 12.94
N SER A 410 14.53 -13.84 13.23
CA SER A 410 15.97 -13.98 12.96
C SER A 410 16.64 -15.12 13.72
N GLU A 411 16.04 -15.62 14.81
CA GLU A 411 16.55 -16.71 15.65
C GLU A 411 15.93 -18.07 15.27
N GLY A 412 14.99 -18.08 14.31
CA GLY A 412 14.29 -19.28 13.87
C GLY A 412 13.07 -19.63 14.74
N HIS A 413 12.69 -18.77 15.67
CA HIS A 413 11.50 -18.96 16.49
C HIS A 413 10.23 -18.54 15.74
N THR A 414 9.12 -19.17 16.13
CA THR A 414 7.76 -18.70 15.81
C THR A 414 7.14 -18.15 17.07
N GLN A 415 6.84 -16.87 17.08
CA GLN A 415 6.09 -16.24 18.16
C GLN A 415 4.67 -16.01 17.66
N ALA A 416 3.76 -16.94 17.96
CA ALA A 416 2.35 -16.72 17.67
C ALA A 416 1.79 -15.72 18.69
N ASP A 417 1.39 -14.54 18.23
CA ASP A 417 0.65 -13.59 19.05
C ASP A 417 -0.76 -14.16 19.35
N THR A 418 -1.34 -13.78 20.49
CA THR A 418 -2.69 -14.17 20.91
C THR A 418 -3.79 -13.45 20.13
N ASP A 419 -3.49 -12.31 19.51
CA ASP A 419 -4.39 -11.57 18.61
C ASP A 419 -4.33 -12.12 17.18
N ARG A 420 -4.68 -13.40 17.02
CA ARG A 420 -4.63 -14.10 15.73
C ARG A 420 -5.60 -13.51 14.72
N CYS A 421 -5.00 -12.85 13.74
CA CYS A 421 -5.49 -12.70 12.38
C CYS A 421 -4.39 -13.26 11.45
#